data_AF-A0A2S9FT16-F1
#
_entry.id   AF-A0A2S9FT16-F1
#
_cell.length_a   1.000
_cell.length_b   1.000
_cell.length_c   1.000
_cell.angle_alpha   90.00
_cell.angle_beta   90.00
_cell.angle_gamma   90.00
#
_symmetry.space_group_name_H-M   'P 1'
#
loop_
_entity.id
_entity.type
_entity.pdbx_description
1 polymer ?
#
loop_
_entity_poly.entity_id
_entity_poly.type
_entity_poly.pdbx_seq_one_letter_code
_entity_poly.pdbx_strand_id
1 'polypeptide(L)'
;LRYRIYRPAVVVGDSRTGEIDKIDGPYYFFGLLAKLATLPRVTPMMLPDAGRTNIVPVDFVVEAIVGLMHLDGRDGQTFHLTAPRTIGLR
;
A
#
# COMPACT_ATOMS: atom_id res chain seq x y z
N LEU A 1 19.02 -25.72 0.42
CA LEU A 1 17.96 -24.94 -0.26
C LEU A 1 18.39 -23.48 -0.26
N ARG A 2 18.41 -22.82 -1.43
CA ARG A 2 18.59 -21.35 -1.52
C ARG A 2 17.20 -20.75 -1.60
N TYR A 3 16.85 -19.86 -0.69
CA TYR A 3 15.54 -19.22 -0.63
C TYR A 3 15.66 -17.76 -0.23
N ARG A 4 14.65 -16.95 -0.57
CA ARG A 4 14.50 -15.56 -0.13
C ARG A 4 13.01 -15.34 0.13
N ILE A 5 12.67 -14.60 1.16
CA ILE A 5 11.27 -14.34 1.54
C ILE A 5 10.98 -12.86 1.33
N TYR A 6 9.95 -12.54 0.54
CA TYR A 6 9.50 -11.16 0.31
C TYR A 6 8.14 -10.97 0.97
N ARG A 7 8.03 -10.00 1.88
CA ARG A 7 6.81 -9.70 2.64
C ARG A 7 6.38 -8.26 2.35
N PRO A 8 5.54 -8.03 1.33
CA PRO A 8 4.99 -6.71 1.08
C PRO A 8 3.98 -6.31 2.16
N ALA A 9 3.81 -5.01 2.34
CA ALA A 9 2.68 -4.44 3.08
C ALA A 9 1.39 -4.48 2.23
N VAL A 10 0.40 -3.64 2.55
CA VAL A 10 -0.84 -3.57 1.75
C VAL A 10 -0.49 -3.08 0.34
N VAL A 11 -0.61 -3.97 -0.64
CA VAL A 11 -0.30 -3.65 -2.03
C VAL A 11 -1.50 -2.95 -2.67
N VAL A 12 -1.22 -1.82 -3.32
CA VAL A 12 -2.20 -1.01 -4.04
C VAL A 12 -1.86 -0.92 -5.52
N GLY A 13 -2.70 -0.23 -6.31
CA GLY A 13 -2.50 -0.07 -7.75
C GLY A 13 -1.20 0.64 -8.12
N ASP A 14 -0.95 0.71 -9.42
CA ASP A 14 0.24 1.35 -9.98
C ASP A 14 0.35 2.83 -9.54
N SER A 15 1.55 3.24 -9.12
CA SER A 15 1.77 4.59 -8.56
C SER A 15 1.56 5.72 -9.57
N ARG A 16 1.54 5.43 -10.88
CA ARG A 16 1.44 6.40 -11.97
C ARG A 16 0.09 6.37 -12.65
N THR A 17 -0.41 5.19 -12.99
CA THR A 17 -1.68 5.02 -13.72
C THR A 17 -2.87 4.79 -12.79
N GLY A 18 -2.63 4.27 -11.58
CA GLY A 18 -3.67 3.84 -10.66
C GLY A 18 -4.35 2.53 -11.07
N GLU A 19 -3.86 1.84 -12.10
CA GLU A 19 -4.41 0.54 -12.53
C GLU A 19 -4.28 -0.50 -11.42
N ILE A 20 -5.34 -1.32 -11.28
CA ILE A 20 -5.43 -2.34 -10.25
C ILE A 20 -6.19 -3.56 -10.77
N ASP A 21 -5.68 -4.75 -10.44
CA ASP A 21 -6.27 -6.03 -10.87
C ASP A 21 -7.52 -6.41 -10.04
N LYS A 22 -7.65 -5.87 -8.82
CA LYS A 22 -8.80 -6.16 -7.94
C LYS A 22 -9.12 -5.03 -6.97
N ILE A 23 -10.42 -4.76 -6.80
CA ILE A 23 -10.95 -3.92 -5.73
C ILE A 23 -11.07 -4.78 -4.46
N ASP A 24 -10.13 -4.65 -3.52
CA ASP A 24 -10.14 -5.37 -2.23
C ASP A 24 -9.84 -4.43 -1.04
N GLY A 25 -10.28 -4.81 0.17
CA GLY A 25 -9.88 -4.15 1.42
C GLY A 25 -10.19 -2.64 1.46
N PRO A 26 -9.17 -1.75 1.59
CA PRO A 26 -9.38 -0.31 1.81
C PRO A 26 -10.19 0.37 0.70
N TYR A 27 -10.23 -0.18 -0.51
CA TYR A 27 -10.96 0.40 -1.64
C TYR A 27 -12.48 0.42 -1.46
N TYR A 28 -13.05 -0.47 -0.64
CA TYR A 28 -14.48 -0.45 -0.33
C TYR A 28 -14.91 0.86 0.34
N PHE A 29 -13.99 1.54 1.05
CA PHE A 29 -14.28 2.83 1.67
C PHE A 29 -14.28 4.00 0.67
N PHE A 30 -13.71 3.85 -0.54
CA PHE A 30 -13.59 4.97 -1.47
C PHE A 30 -14.94 5.45 -1.99
N GLY A 31 -15.90 4.56 -2.22
CA GLY A 31 -17.26 4.96 -2.58
C GLY A 31 -17.96 5.77 -1.47
N LEU A 32 -17.71 5.41 -0.20
CA LEU A 32 -18.22 6.17 0.94
C LEU A 32 -17.51 7.52 1.07
N LEU A 33 -16.18 7.55 0.98
CA LEU A 33 -15.39 8.78 1.04
C LEU A 33 -15.76 9.74 -0.09
N ALA A 34 -16.02 9.24 -1.30
CA ALA A 34 -16.47 10.07 -2.42
C ALA A 34 -17.83 10.74 -2.14
N LYS A 35 -18.76 10.02 -1.50
CA LYS A 35 -20.05 10.59 -1.06
C LYS A 35 -19.89 11.57 0.10
N LEU A 36 -18.95 11.34 1.01
CA LEU A 36 -18.65 12.28 2.09
C LEU A 36 -17.95 13.55 1.55
N ALA A 37 -17.13 13.42 0.51
CA ALA A 37 -16.45 14.55 -0.13
C ALA A 37 -17.41 15.54 -0.82
N THR A 38 -18.67 15.16 -1.08
CA THR A 38 -19.68 16.06 -1.64
C THR A 38 -20.41 16.90 -0.59
N LEU A 39 -20.20 16.63 0.71
CA LEU A 39 -20.81 17.40 1.79
C LEU A 39 -20.18 18.81 1.88
N PRO A 40 -20.95 19.83 2.31
CA PRO A 40 -20.41 21.16 2.58
C PRO A 40 -19.23 21.10 3.57
N ARG A 41 -18.18 21.89 3.35
CA ARG A 41 -16.98 21.91 4.22
C ARG A 41 -17.26 22.19 5.70
N VAL A 42 -18.42 22.77 6.01
CA VAL A 42 -18.88 23.08 7.37
C VAL A 42 -19.53 21.90 8.09
N THR A 43 -19.73 20.76 7.43
CA THR A 43 -20.29 19.55 8.06
C THR A 43 -19.27 18.95 9.02
N PRO A 44 -19.54 18.87 10.33
CA PRO A 44 -18.63 18.23 11.28
C PRO A 44 -18.56 16.73 10.99
N MET A 45 -17.42 16.26 10.48
CA MET A 45 -17.16 14.84 10.25
C MET A 45 -16.26 14.31 11.37
N MET A 46 -16.81 13.41 12.18
CA MET A 46 -16.03 12.64 13.13
C MET A 46 -15.32 11.51 12.36
N LEU A 47 -14.10 11.77 11.90
CA LEU A 47 -13.27 10.74 11.28
C LEU A 47 -12.66 9.88 12.40
N PRO A 48 -12.88 8.56 12.40
CA PRO A 48 -12.12 7.69 13.28
C PRO A 48 -10.65 7.81 12.91
N ASP A 49 -9.77 7.77 13.92
CA ASP A 49 -8.32 7.62 13.71
C ASP A 49 -8.09 6.22 13.13
N ALA A 50 -8.25 6.13 11.81
CA ALA A 50 -7.92 4.96 11.03
C ALA A 50 -6.40 4.91 11.01
N GLY A 51 -5.85 4.20 11.99
CA GLY A 51 -4.43 4.17 12.31
C GLY A 51 -3.50 4.05 11.10
N ARG A 52 -2.24 4.45 11.30
CA ARG A 52 -1.22 4.52 10.26
C ARG A 52 -1.05 3.18 9.54
N THR A 53 -1.54 3.07 8.31
CA THR A 53 -1.45 1.86 7.50
C THR A 53 -0.26 1.96 6.55
N ASN A 54 0.49 0.86 6.40
CA ASN A 54 1.57 0.78 5.43
C ASN A 54 1.03 0.31 4.09
N ILE A 55 1.09 1.20 3.11
CA ILE A 55 0.54 1.03 1.77
C ILE A 55 1.70 1.16 0.78
N VAL A 56 1.82 0.20 -0.13
CA VAL A 56 2.90 0.16 -1.14
C VAL A 56 2.32 -0.05 -2.54
N PRO A 57 2.71 0.76 -3.54
CA PRO A 57 2.32 0.53 -4.93
C PRO A 57 2.85 -0.79 -5.48
N VAL A 58 2.11 -1.41 -6.39
CA VAL A 58 2.50 -2.68 -7.01
C VAL A 58 3.80 -2.57 -7.82
N ASP A 59 3.99 -1.47 -8.54
CA ASP A 59 5.21 -1.16 -9.31
C ASP A 59 6.44 -1.14 -8.41
N PHE A 60 6.34 -0.50 -7.24
CA PHE A 60 7.41 -0.53 -6.23
C PHE A 60 7.73 -1.95 -5.74
N VAL A 61 6.71 -2.77 -5.47
CA VAL A 61 6.91 -4.15 -4.99
C VAL A 61 7.63 -4.99 -6.04
N VAL A 62 7.20 -4.87 -7.31
CA VAL A 62 7.83 -5.57 -8.43
C VAL A 62 9.28 -5.14 -8.60
N GLU A 63 9.56 -3.84 -8.66
CA GLU A 63 10.92 -3.30 -8.77
C GLU A 63 11.82 -3.76 -7.61
N ALA A 64 11.30 -3.75 -6.38
CA ALA A 64 12.06 -4.18 -5.21
C ALA A 64 12.41 -5.67 -5.26
N ILE A 65 11.46 -6.54 -5.65
CA ILE A 65 11.73 -7.98 -5.79
C ILE A 65 12.76 -8.24 -6.89
N VAL A 66 12.61 -7.60 -8.05
CA VAL A 66 13.55 -7.74 -9.17
C VAL A 66 14.94 -7.23 -8.79
N GLY A 67 15.04 -6.12 -8.07
CA GLY A 67 16.33 -5.64 -7.56
C GLY A 67 16.96 -6.63 -6.58
N LEU A 68 16.19 -7.08 -5.58
CA LEU A 68 16.67 -7.96 -4.52
C LEU A 68 17.01 -9.37 -5.01
N MET A 69 16.35 -9.89 -6.06
CA MET A 69 16.64 -11.22 -6.59
C MET A 69 18.01 -11.31 -7.28
N HIS A 70 18.49 -10.20 -7.86
CA HIS A 70 19.76 -10.14 -8.56
C HIS A 70 20.95 -9.83 -7.64
N LEU A 71 20.71 -9.53 -6.35
CA LEU A 71 21.78 -9.32 -5.39
C LEU A 71 22.40 -10.64 -4.93
N ASP A 72 23.74 -10.67 -4.92
CA ASP A 72 24.52 -11.77 -4.36
C ASP A 72 24.54 -11.74 -2.82
N GLY A 73 24.73 -12.91 -2.20
CA GLY A 73 24.91 -13.03 -0.75
C GLY A 73 23.66 -12.75 0.10
N ARG A 74 22.47 -12.82 -0.50
CA ARG A 74 21.18 -12.52 0.15
C ARG A 74 20.31 -13.75 0.41
N ASP A 75 20.81 -14.95 0.13
CA ASP A 75 20.08 -16.19 0.36
C ASP A 75 19.84 -16.40 1.87
N GLY A 76 18.68 -16.94 2.22
CA GLY A 76 18.20 -17.13 3.59
C GLY A 76 17.59 -15.89 4.23
N GLN A 77 17.61 -14.73 3.56
CA GLN A 77 17.08 -13.48 4.12
C GLN A 77 15.58 -13.28 3.86
N THR A 78 14.97 -12.49 4.74
CA THR A 78 13.59 -12.00 4.61
C THR A 78 13.61 -10.49 4.41
N PHE A 79 12.86 -10.00 3.43
CA PHE A 79 12.75 -8.59 3.08
C PHE A 79 11.32 -8.12 3.30
N HIS A 80 11.16 -7.08 4.11
CA HIS A 80 9.89 -6.40 4.30
C HIS A 80 9.80 -5.25 3.30
N LEU A 81 8.86 -5.32 2.36
CA LEU A 81 8.69 -4.32 1.30
C LEU A 81 7.61 -3.33 1.75
N THR A 82 8.05 -2.28 2.43
CA THR A 82 7.18 -1.31 3.12
C THR A 82 7.52 0.12 2.73
N ALA A 83 6.53 1.00 2.84
CA ALA A 83 6.75 2.43 2.67
C ALA A 83 7.49 3.00 3.90
N PRO A 84 8.49 3.88 3.72
CA PRO A 84 9.21 4.51 4.83
C PRO A 84 8.32 5.49 5.61
N ARG A 85 7.28 6.02 4.97
CA ARG A 85 6.24 6.84 5.61
C ARG A 85 4.90 6.13 5.51
N THR A 86 4.31 5.82 6.65
CA THR A 86 2.93 5.31 6.72
C THR A 86 1.93 6.43 6.50
N ILE A 87 0.82 6.12 5.83
CA ILE A 87 -0.28 7.04 5.54
C ILE A 87 -1.40 6.75 6.56
N GLY A 88 -2.03 7.81 7.06
CA GLY A 88 -3.18 7.71 7.96
C GLY A 88 -4.13 8.87 7.71
N LEU A 89 -5.39 8.71 8.10
CA LEU A 89 -6.39 9.78 8.07
C LEU A 89 -6.16 10.67 9.30
N ARG A 90 -5.51 11.81 9.12
CA ARG A 90 -5.43 12.87 10.12
C ARG A 90 -5.95 14.18 9.53
#